data_AF-A0A7C4SR31-F1
#
_entry.id   AF-A0A7C4SR31-F1
#
_cell.length_a   1.000
_cell.length_b   1.000
_cell.length_c   1.000
_cell.angle_alpha   90.00
_cell.angle_beta   90.00
_cell.angle_gamma   90.00
#
_symmetry.space_group_name_H-M   'P 1'
#
loop_
_entity.id
_entity.type
_entity.pdbx_description
1 polymer ?
#
loop_
_entity_poly.entity_id
_entity_poly.type
_entity_poly.pdbx_seq_one_letter_code
_entity_poly.pdbx_strand_id
1 'polypeptide(L)'
;MITEMISNLAVRFLEATGYVGAGILMALESMIAPVPSEAVMPFVGFLVSDGKWNLGASVFATSLGSLVGSLLSYCMGYYGGRPFVLKVGRYLLLDRHDLEWTEAFFMRRRGTATLFVSRFIPVVRHLISIPAGTGRMPLVPFVVATVLGATLWNTFLLFLGMKLREHWTLVQEYSHQVDVVVVILLLAACVWYVRSRLPGRRRPAQEER
;
A
#
# COMPACT_ATOMS: atom_id res chain seq x y z
N MET A 1 -27.44 3.72 -2.16
CA MET A 1 -27.79 2.27 -2.07
C MET A 1 -26.57 1.36 -2.15
N ILE A 2 -25.68 1.45 -3.15
CA ILE A 2 -24.51 0.56 -3.29
C ILE A 2 -23.49 0.78 -2.16
N THR A 3 -23.20 2.04 -1.83
CA THR A 3 -22.23 2.42 -0.78
C THR A 3 -22.61 1.88 0.61
N GLU A 4 -23.91 1.90 0.94
CA GLU A 4 -24.42 1.32 2.19
C GLU A 4 -24.34 -0.21 2.21
N MET A 5 -24.60 -0.86 1.07
CA MET A 5 -24.47 -2.32 0.94
C MET A 5 -23.02 -2.76 1.15
N ILE A 6 -22.06 -2.06 0.52
CA ILE A 6 -20.62 -2.33 0.68
C ILE A 6 -20.19 -2.08 2.12
N SER A 7 -20.59 -0.95 2.70
CA SER A 7 -20.25 -0.60 4.09
C SER A 7 -20.79 -1.65 5.07
N ASN A 8 -22.04 -2.06 4.93
CA ASN A 8 -22.63 -3.08 5.80
C ASN A 8 -21.98 -4.46 5.63
N LEU A 9 -21.64 -4.84 4.40
CA LEU A 9 -20.93 -6.10 4.14
C LEU A 9 -19.53 -6.09 4.77
N ALA A 10 -18.78 -5.00 4.59
CA ALA A 10 -17.44 -4.84 5.15
C ALA A 10 -17.46 -4.84 6.69
N VAL A 11 -18.39 -4.10 7.29
CA VAL A 11 -18.58 -4.05 8.75
C VAL A 11 -18.96 -5.42 9.30
N ARG A 12 -19.91 -6.14 8.68
CA ARG A 12 -20.27 -7.51 9.10
C ARG A 12 -19.12 -8.48 8.98
N PHE A 13 -18.32 -8.38 7.92
CA PHE A 13 -17.14 -9.23 7.74
C PHE A 13 -16.10 -8.96 8.83
N LEU A 14 -15.82 -7.68 9.12
CA LEU A 14 -14.92 -7.27 10.19
C LEU A 14 -15.44 -7.70 11.56
N GLU A 15 -16.74 -7.55 11.84
CA GLU A 15 -17.35 -8.03 13.09
C GLU A 15 -17.24 -9.54 13.24
N ALA A 16 -17.42 -10.31 12.17
CA ALA A 16 -17.29 -11.77 12.19
C ALA A 16 -15.85 -12.26 12.36
N THR A 17 -14.87 -11.54 11.77
CA THR A 17 -13.45 -11.93 11.80
C THR A 17 -12.64 -11.26 12.91
N GLY A 18 -13.19 -10.21 13.55
CA GLY A 18 -12.58 -9.49 14.65
C GLY A 18 -11.25 -8.80 14.27
N TYR A 19 -10.47 -8.48 15.30
CA TYR A 19 -9.13 -7.88 15.15
C TYR A 19 -8.19 -8.74 14.30
N VAL A 20 -8.35 -10.07 14.34
CA VAL A 20 -7.55 -11.01 13.55
C VAL A 20 -7.84 -10.86 12.06
N GLY A 21 -9.10 -10.71 11.67
CA GLY A 21 -9.49 -10.42 10.29
C GLY A 21 -8.89 -9.13 9.76
N ALA A 22 -8.94 -8.05 10.56
CA ALA A 22 -8.31 -6.79 10.20
C ALA A 22 -6.80 -6.93 10.02
N GLY A 23 -6.14 -7.71 10.89
CA GLY A 23 -4.72 -8.05 10.76
C GLY A 23 -4.42 -8.86 9.49
N ILE A 24 -5.23 -9.87 9.16
CA ILE A 24 -5.05 -10.68 7.94
C ILE A 24 -5.26 -9.83 6.69
N LEU A 25 -6.28 -8.98 6.66
CA LEU A 25 -6.52 -8.05 5.54
C LEU A 25 -5.35 -7.09 5.34
N MET A 26 -4.76 -6.59 6.43
CA MET A 26 -3.54 -5.79 6.36
C MET A 26 -2.32 -6.59 5.92
N ALA A 27 -2.19 -7.85 6.35
CA ALA A 27 -1.11 -8.71 5.88
C ALA A 27 -1.22 -9.00 4.38
N LEU A 28 -2.44 -9.22 3.88
CA LEU A 28 -2.71 -9.40 2.47
C LEU A 28 -2.44 -8.11 1.67
N GLU A 29 -2.83 -6.95 2.19
CA GLU A 29 -2.52 -5.64 1.59
C GLU A 29 -1.02 -5.35 1.50
N SER A 30 -0.28 -5.76 2.53
CA SER A 30 1.18 -5.58 2.58
C SER A 30 1.92 -6.66 1.77
N MET A 31 1.24 -7.75 1.41
CA MET A 31 1.62 -8.59 0.29
C MET A 31 1.25 -7.90 -1.04
N ILE A 32 1.81 -8.34 -2.16
CA ILE A 32 1.59 -7.78 -3.51
C ILE A 32 0.10 -7.80 -3.94
N ALA A 33 -0.81 -8.33 -3.11
CA ALA A 33 -2.23 -8.28 -3.39
C ALA A 33 -2.71 -6.81 -3.34
N PRO A 34 -3.33 -6.29 -4.42
CA PRO A 34 -3.83 -4.93 -4.48
C PRO A 34 -5.12 -4.82 -3.66
N VAL A 35 -5.00 -4.89 -2.34
CA VAL A 35 -6.08 -4.58 -1.40
C VAL A 35 -5.86 -3.13 -0.94
N PRO A 36 -6.77 -2.18 -1.25
CA PRO A 36 -6.60 -0.81 -0.81
C PRO A 36 -6.78 -0.74 0.71
N SER A 37 -5.68 -0.53 1.46
CA SER A 37 -5.73 -0.26 2.91
C SER A 37 -6.64 0.92 3.25
N GLU A 38 -6.77 1.84 2.29
CA GLU A 38 -7.61 3.04 2.30
C GLU A 38 -9.10 2.68 2.34
N ALA A 39 -9.49 1.47 1.92
CA ALA A 39 -10.84 0.98 2.10
C ALA A 39 -11.01 0.32 3.48
N VAL A 40 -10.05 -0.49 3.93
CA VAL A 40 -10.20 -1.30 5.15
C VAL A 40 -10.12 -0.45 6.42
N MET A 41 -9.15 0.46 6.52
CA MET A 41 -8.89 1.24 7.73
C MET A 41 -10.02 2.19 8.15
N PRO A 42 -10.70 2.89 7.23
CA PRO A 42 -11.86 3.69 7.61
C PRO A 42 -12.98 2.88 8.24
N PHE A 43 -13.27 1.67 7.74
CA PHE A 43 -14.28 0.80 8.34
C PHE A 43 -13.86 0.27 9.73
N VAL A 44 -12.58 -0.02 9.93
CA VAL A 44 -12.05 -0.30 11.28
C VAL A 44 -12.24 0.92 12.18
N GLY A 45 -11.99 2.13 11.67
CA GLY A 45 -12.28 3.40 12.36
C GLY A 45 -13.76 3.59 12.71
N PHE A 46 -14.69 3.14 11.85
CA PHE A 46 -16.13 3.20 12.14
C PHE A 46 -16.49 2.30 13.32
N LEU A 47 -15.94 1.08 13.37
CA LEU A 47 -16.15 0.15 14.48
C LEU A 47 -15.56 0.66 15.80
N VAL A 48 -14.45 1.39 15.75
CA VAL A 48 -13.87 2.05 16.93
C VAL A 48 -14.74 3.23 17.37
N SER A 49 -15.22 4.05 16.43
CA SER A 49 -16.10 5.19 16.72
C SER A 49 -17.48 4.76 17.24
N ASP A 50 -18.01 3.63 16.78
CA ASP A 50 -19.25 3.03 17.27
C ASP A 50 -19.08 2.38 18.66
N GLY A 51 -17.87 2.45 19.25
CA GLY A 51 -17.56 1.90 20.58
C GLY A 51 -17.43 0.38 20.64
N LYS A 52 -17.50 -0.31 19.49
CA LYS A 52 -17.40 -1.77 19.43
C LYS A 52 -15.96 -2.25 19.59
N TRP A 53 -15.00 -1.51 19.06
CA TRP A 53 -13.58 -1.89 19.03
C TRP A 53 -12.69 -0.89 19.78
N ASN A 54 -11.59 -1.39 20.37
CA ASN A 54 -10.61 -0.55 21.04
C ASN A 54 -9.59 -0.02 20.01
N LEU A 55 -9.31 1.29 20.06
CA LEU A 55 -8.33 1.94 19.18
C LEU A 55 -6.94 1.31 19.28
N GLY A 56 -6.46 1.06 20.50
CA GLY A 56 -5.13 0.49 20.73
C GLY A 56 -5.00 -0.92 20.18
N ALA A 57 -6.00 -1.77 20.43
CA ALA A 57 -6.04 -3.14 19.90
C ALA A 57 -6.14 -3.18 18.37
N SER A 58 -6.91 -2.25 17.79
CA SER A 58 -7.08 -2.14 16.33
C SER A 58 -5.77 -1.73 15.65
N VAL A 59 -5.10 -0.69 16.16
CA VAL A 59 -3.79 -0.26 15.65
C VAL A 59 -2.76 -1.37 15.81
N PHE A 60 -2.73 -2.05 16.96
CA PHE A 60 -1.79 -3.12 17.20
C PHE A 60 -1.99 -4.31 16.24
N ALA A 61 -3.22 -4.80 16.11
CA ALA A 61 -3.54 -5.94 15.24
C ALA A 61 -3.26 -5.63 13.76
N THR A 62 -3.63 -4.43 13.31
CA THR A 62 -3.41 -4.00 11.93
C THR A 62 -1.94 -3.73 11.61
N SER A 63 -1.19 -3.13 12.53
CA SER A 63 0.26 -2.94 12.41
C SER A 63 1.01 -4.27 12.40
N LEU A 64 0.61 -5.24 13.23
CA LEU A 64 1.16 -6.59 13.20
C LEU A 64 0.89 -7.29 11.87
N GLY A 65 -0.35 -7.20 11.37
CA GLY A 65 -0.70 -7.71 10.05
C GLY A 65 0.19 -7.12 8.95
N SER A 66 0.30 -5.79 8.92
CA SER A 66 1.12 -5.05 7.95
C SER A 66 2.59 -5.47 8.02
N LEU A 67 3.12 -5.67 9.24
CA LEU A 67 4.48 -6.14 9.47
C LEU A 67 4.68 -7.55 8.88
N VAL A 68 3.78 -8.49 9.18
CA VAL A 68 3.85 -9.87 8.69
C VAL A 68 3.81 -9.91 7.16
N GLY A 69 2.87 -9.19 6.55
CA GLY A 69 2.78 -9.09 5.08
C GLY A 69 4.04 -8.48 4.46
N SER A 70 4.56 -7.41 5.07
CA SER A 70 5.82 -6.77 4.63
C SER A 70 7.01 -7.73 4.76
N LEU A 71 7.07 -8.54 5.83
CA LEU A 71 8.13 -9.52 6.05
C LEU A 71 8.08 -10.64 5.00
N LEU A 72 6.88 -11.11 4.63
CA LEU A 72 6.71 -12.10 3.58
C LEU A 72 7.22 -11.56 2.24
N SER A 73 6.81 -10.34 1.86
CA SER A 73 7.29 -9.66 0.65
C SER A 73 8.81 -9.43 0.67
N TYR A 74 9.37 -9.07 1.83
CA TYR A 74 10.80 -8.94 2.04
C TYR A 74 11.53 -10.28 1.85
N CYS A 75 11.04 -11.36 2.44
CA CYS A 75 11.59 -12.70 2.28
C CYS A 75 11.53 -13.17 0.82
N MET A 76 10.43 -12.89 0.12
CA MET A 76 10.32 -13.15 -1.32
C MET A 76 11.40 -12.38 -2.10
N GLY A 77 11.63 -11.11 -1.79
CA GLY A 77 12.71 -10.31 -2.38
C GLY A 77 14.13 -10.79 -2.01
N TYR A 78 14.32 -11.27 -0.78
CA TYR A 78 15.62 -11.70 -0.25
C TYR A 78 16.08 -13.05 -0.81
N TYR A 79 15.20 -14.06 -0.77
CA TYR A 79 15.49 -15.39 -1.30
C TYR A 79 15.27 -15.48 -2.81
N GLY A 80 14.23 -14.83 -3.32
CA GLY A 80 13.85 -14.87 -4.72
C GLY A 80 14.55 -13.83 -5.59
N GLY A 81 14.94 -12.66 -5.06
CA GLY A 81 15.41 -11.54 -5.88
C GLY A 81 16.63 -11.85 -6.73
N ARG A 82 17.68 -12.45 -6.14
CA ARG A 82 18.91 -12.79 -6.88
C ARG A 82 18.70 -13.83 -7.99
N PRO A 83 18.07 -15.00 -7.73
CA PRO A 83 17.78 -15.96 -8.80
C PRO A 83 16.75 -15.44 -9.81
N PHE A 84 15.79 -14.62 -9.39
CA PHE A 84 14.77 -14.04 -10.28
C PHE A 84 15.37 -12.98 -11.21
N VAL A 85 16.25 -12.11 -10.73
CA VAL A 85 16.96 -11.14 -11.58
C VAL A 85 17.96 -11.84 -12.50
N LEU A 86 18.64 -12.90 -12.05
CA LEU A 86 19.54 -13.66 -12.92
C LEU A 86 18.81 -14.46 -14.02
N LYS A 87 17.53 -14.84 -13.80
CA LYS A 87 16.75 -15.69 -14.74
C LYS A 87 15.76 -14.87 -15.59
N VAL A 88 15.23 -13.78 -15.06
CA VAL A 88 14.17 -12.94 -15.66
C VAL A 88 14.65 -11.49 -15.89
N GLY A 89 15.81 -11.08 -15.38
CA GLY A 89 16.35 -9.72 -15.53
C GLY A 89 16.49 -9.27 -16.99
N ARG A 90 16.76 -10.21 -17.91
CA ARG A 90 16.80 -9.93 -19.36
C ARG A 90 15.45 -9.44 -19.93
N TYR A 91 14.33 -9.84 -19.33
CA TYR A 91 12.98 -9.37 -19.71
C TYR A 91 12.56 -8.10 -18.98
N LEU A 92 13.18 -7.79 -17.83
CA LEU A 92 12.88 -6.60 -17.02
C LEU A 92 13.92 -5.47 -17.17
N LEU A 93 14.88 -5.60 -18.09
CA LEU A 93 16.01 -4.66 -18.28
C LEU A 93 16.84 -4.43 -17.00
N LEU A 94 16.82 -5.38 -16.06
CA LEU A 94 17.58 -5.31 -14.81
C LEU A 94 18.95 -5.96 -15.03
N ASP A 95 20.01 -5.15 -14.94
CA ASP A 95 21.38 -5.63 -15.03
C ASP A 95 21.99 -5.93 -13.64
N ARG A 96 23.11 -6.66 -13.61
CA ARG A 96 23.85 -6.93 -12.36
C ARG A 96 24.28 -5.64 -11.67
N HIS A 97 24.60 -4.62 -12.46
CA HIS A 97 24.98 -3.30 -11.97
C HIS A 97 23.83 -2.63 -11.18
N ASP A 98 22.59 -2.76 -11.63
CA ASP A 98 21.42 -2.20 -10.93
C ASP A 98 21.16 -2.93 -9.60
N LEU A 99 21.44 -4.24 -9.57
CA LEU A 99 21.34 -5.04 -8.35
C LEU A 99 22.38 -4.62 -7.32
N GLU A 100 23.63 -4.43 -7.73
CA GLU A 100 24.72 -3.93 -6.89
C GLU A 100 24.46 -2.50 -6.40
N TRP A 101 23.92 -1.63 -7.25
CA TRP A 101 23.47 -0.29 -6.86
C TRP A 101 22.36 -0.34 -5.81
N THR A 102 21.38 -1.23 -5.99
CA THR A 102 20.28 -1.41 -5.05
C THR A 102 20.78 -1.96 -3.71
N GLU A 103 21.65 -2.97 -3.71
CA GLU A 103 22.33 -3.47 -2.51
C GLU A 103 23.11 -2.35 -1.80
N ALA A 104 23.93 -1.58 -2.52
CA ALA A 104 24.71 -0.49 -1.95
C ALA A 104 23.83 0.66 -1.40
N PHE A 105 22.69 0.94 -2.04
CA PHE A 105 21.73 1.95 -1.60
C PHE A 105 21.03 1.54 -0.31
N PHE A 106 20.53 0.31 -0.24
CA PHE A 106 19.80 -0.21 0.92
C PHE A 106 20.70 -0.58 2.10
N MET A 107 21.98 -0.89 1.85
CA MET A 107 22.99 -1.03 2.92
C MET A 107 23.33 0.31 3.58
N ARG A 108 23.13 1.44 2.91
CA ARG A 108 23.36 2.77 3.48
C ARG A 108 22.20 3.18 4.39
N ARG A 109 22.47 4.03 5.38
CA ARG A 109 21.45 4.65 6.27
C ARG A 109 20.30 5.33 5.52
N ARG A 110 20.54 5.74 4.26
CA ARG A 110 19.54 6.35 3.37
C ARG A 110 18.46 5.36 2.91
N GLY A 111 18.77 4.06 2.84
CA GLY A 111 17.80 3.00 2.53
C GLY A 111 16.69 2.91 3.56
N THR A 112 17.03 2.99 4.85
CA THR A 112 16.05 3.01 5.96
C THR A 112 15.13 4.23 5.90
N ALA A 113 15.69 5.41 5.63
CA ALA A 113 14.89 6.64 5.48
C ALA A 113 13.96 6.56 4.27
N THR A 114 14.44 6.01 3.15
CA THR A 114 13.64 5.80 1.93
C THR A 114 12.49 4.83 2.18
N LEU A 115 12.72 3.74 2.91
CA LEU A 115 11.67 2.81 3.34
C LEU A 115 10.61 3.47 4.21
N PHE A 116 11.04 4.34 5.13
CA PHE A 116 10.11 5.06 5.98
C PHE A 116 9.25 6.04 5.17
N VAL A 117 9.86 6.85 4.30
CA VAL A 117 9.14 7.84 3.48
C VAL A 117 8.22 7.19 2.46
N SER A 118 8.68 6.13 1.79
CA SER A 118 7.88 5.39 0.80
C SER A 118 6.62 4.75 1.37
N ARG A 119 6.56 4.50 2.69
CA ARG A 119 5.36 3.99 3.36
C ARG A 119 4.20 5.00 3.42
N PHE A 120 4.49 6.29 3.24
CA PHE A 120 3.47 7.34 3.16
C PHE A 120 2.96 7.57 1.74
N ILE A 121 3.60 6.95 0.73
CA ILE A 121 3.21 7.09 -0.67
C ILE A 121 2.40 5.85 -1.07
N PRO A 122 1.09 6.00 -1.38
CA PRO A 122 0.27 4.93 -1.93
C PRO A 122 0.94 4.36 -3.19
N VAL A 123 0.80 3.07 -3.47
CA VAL A 123 1.56 2.31 -4.51
C VAL A 123 2.99 1.96 -4.11
N VAL A 124 3.82 2.94 -3.73
CA VAL A 124 5.25 2.67 -3.43
C VAL A 124 5.38 1.81 -2.18
N ARG A 125 4.52 2.00 -1.18
CA ARG A 125 4.51 1.19 0.05
C ARG A 125 4.41 -0.31 -0.19
N HIS A 126 3.58 -0.77 -1.11
CA HIS A 126 3.40 -2.20 -1.37
C HIS A 126 4.62 -2.79 -2.07
N LEU A 127 5.27 -1.99 -2.91
CA LEU A 127 6.37 -2.43 -3.76
C LEU A 127 7.72 -2.34 -3.07
N ILE A 128 7.93 -1.44 -2.09
CA ILE A 128 9.24 -1.17 -1.48
C ILE A 128 9.82 -2.35 -0.68
N SER A 129 8.98 -3.26 -0.19
CA SER A 129 9.42 -4.42 0.59
C SER A 129 10.25 -5.41 -0.24
N ILE A 130 9.96 -5.54 -1.55
CA ILE A 130 10.68 -6.43 -2.47
C ILE A 130 12.11 -5.95 -2.76
N PRO A 131 12.35 -4.71 -3.26
CA PRO A 131 13.70 -4.22 -3.51
C PRO A 131 14.51 -4.08 -2.21
N ALA A 132 13.88 -3.82 -1.07
CA ALA A 132 14.56 -3.85 0.22
C ALA A 132 15.08 -5.27 0.57
N GLY A 133 14.29 -6.31 0.27
CA GLY A 133 14.70 -7.71 0.37
C GLY A 133 15.82 -8.06 -0.61
N THR A 134 15.67 -7.68 -1.87
CA THR A 134 16.68 -7.93 -2.92
C THR A 134 18.00 -7.22 -2.63
N GLY A 135 17.95 -6.01 -2.07
CA GLY A 135 19.11 -5.25 -1.61
C GLY A 135 19.76 -5.77 -0.32
N ARG A 136 19.31 -6.92 0.21
CA ARG A 136 19.82 -7.57 1.43
C ARG A 136 19.93 -6.62 2.63
N MET A 137 18.94 -5.75 2.79
CA MET A 137 18.91 -4.83 3.92
C MET A 137 18.84 -5.58 5.26
N PRO A 138 19.58 -5.18 6.32
CA PRO A 138 19.44 -5.84 7.62
C PRO A 138 17.98 -5.80 8.12
N LEU A 139 17.51 -6.93 8.67
CA LEU A 139 16.12 -7.12 9.10
C LEU A 139 15.68 -6.11 10.17
N VAL A 140 16.56 -5.76 11.10
CA VAL A 140 16.23 -4.86 12.22
C VAL A 140 15.77 -3.48 11.75
N PRO A 141 16.56 -2.72 10.96
CA PRO A 141 16.11 -1.42 10.46
C PRO A 141 14.92 -1.53 9.50
N PHE A 142 14.78 -2.64 8.75
CA PHE A 142 13.59 -2.89 7.95
C PHE A 142 12.33 -3.00 8.81
N VAL A 143 12.36 -3.84 9.85
CA VAL A 143 11.23 -4.04 10.78
C VAL A 143 10.91 -2.75 11.52
N VAL A 144 11.91 -2.05 12.06
CA VAL A 144 11.69 -0.80 12.81
C VAL A 144 11.06 0.28 11.92
N ALA A 145 11.62 0.55 10.74
CA ALA A 145 11.04 1.51 9.80
C ALA A 145 9.64 1.09 9.35
N THR A 146 9.43 -0.21 9.20
CA THR A 146 8.14 -0.80 8.80
C THR A 146 7.06 -0.63 9.84
N VAL A 147 7.34 -1.00 11.08
CA VAL A 147 6.40 -0.89 12.19
C VAL A 147 6.08 0.58 12.45
N LEU A 148 7.09 1.46 12.49
CA LEU A 148 6.86 2.88 12.72
C LEU A 148 6.03 3.50 11.60
N GLY A 149 6.39 3.25 10.34
CA GLY A 149 5.65 3.78 9.19
C GLY A 149 4.23 3.23 9.10
N ALA A 150 4.05 1.91 9.26
CA ALA A 150 2.73 1.27 9.23
C ALA A 150 1.86 1.73 10.39
N THR A 151 2.40 1.80 11.61
CA THR A 151 1.64 2.24 12.79
C THR A 151 1.21 3.69 12.64
N LEU A 152 2.09 4.58 12.20
CA LEU A 152 1.74 5.98 12.00
C LEU A 152 0.66 6.14 10.93
N TRP A 153 0.81 5.45 9.81
CA TRP A 153 -0.16 5.49 8.72
C TRP A 153 -1.51 4.88 9.09
N ASN A 154 -1.51 3.71 9.74
CA ASN A 154 -2.72 3.03 10.19
C ASN A 154 -3.47 3.86 11.23
N THR A 155 -2.74 4.49 12.16
CA THR A 155 -3.34 5.41 13.14
C THR A 155 -3.96 6.62 12.44
N PHE A 156 -3.26 7.19 11.45
CA PHE A 156 -3.77 8.32 10.67
C PHE A 156 -5.06 7.95 9.93
N LEU A 157 -5.09 6.83 9.20
CA LEU A 157 -6.28 6.39 8.47
C LEU A 157 -7.44 6.01 9.40
N LEU A 158 -7.14 5.36 10.53
CA LEU A 158 -8.15 5.01 11.53
C LEU A 158 -8.77 6.28 12.13
N PHE A 159 -7.95 7.27 12.48
CA PHE A 159 -8.42 8.56 12.97
C PHE A 159 -9.28 9.29 11.93
N LEU A 160 -8.85 9.26 10.67
CA LEU A 160 -9.62 9.80 9.56
C LEU A 160 -10.98 9.08 9.40
N GLY A 161 -10.99 7.75 9.58
CA GLY A 161 -12.20 6.93 9.60
C GLY A 161 -13.16 7.27 10.74
N MET A 162 -12.64 7.47 11.96
CA MET A 162 -13.45 7.91 13.10
C MET A 162 -14.09 9.27 12.85
N LYS A 163 -13.31 10.24 12.34
CA LYS A 163 -13.84 11.56 11.97
C LYS A 163 -14.87 11.51 10.85
N LEU A 164 -14.66 10.62 9.87
CA LEU A 164 -15.61 10.39 8.79
C LEU A 164 -16.93 9.79 9.31
N ARG A 165 -16.89 8.91 10.32
CA ARG A 165 -18.08 8.35 10.98
C ARG A 165 -18.85 9.39 11.77
N GLU A 166 -18.16 10.29 12.47
CA GLU A 166 -18.77 11.38 13.25
C GLU A 166 -19.58 12.35 12.36
N HIS A 167 -19.16 12.53 11.10
CA HIS A 167 -19.84 13.35 10.11
C HIS A 167 -20.64 12.55 9.07
N TRP A 168 -21.00 11.29 9.36
CA TRP A 168 -21.64 10.38 8.39
C TRP A 168 -22.98 10.89 7.83
N THR A 169 -23.70 11.71 8.60
CA THR A 169 -24.92 12.39 8.16
C THR A 169 -24.67 13.41 7.04
N LEU A 170 -23.53 14.11 7.03
CA LEU A 170 -23.11 15.00 5.93
C LEU A 170 -22.58 14.21 4.73
N VAL A 171 -21.96 13.05 4.97
CA VAL A 171 -21.45 12.16 3.90
C VAL A 171 -22.59 11.50 3.12
N GLN A 172 -23.70 11.15 3.78
CA GLN A 172 -24.90 10.66 3.10
C GLN A 172 -25.55 11.73 2.22
N GLU A 173 -25.51 13.00 2.62
CA GLU A 173 -26.03 14.13 1.82
C GLU A 173 -25.14 14.42 0.59
N TYR A 174 -23.81 14.24 0.71
CA TYR A 174 -22.83 14.43 -0.38
C TYR A 174 -22.41 13.14 -1.09
N SER A 175 -23.10 12.02 -0.87
CA SER A 175 -22.71 10.68 -1.39
C SER A 175 -22.55 10.66 -2.91
N HIS A 176 -23.23 11.55 -3.64
CA HIS A 176 -23.11 11.65 -5.09
C HIS A 176 -21.79 12.29 -5.55
N GLN A 177 -21.12 13.10 -4.71
CA GLN A 177 -19.86 13.75 -5.03
C GLN A 177 -18.65 12.89 -4.66
N VAL A 178 -18.73 12.10 -3.58
CA VAL A 178 -17.65 11.18 -3.19
C VAL A 178 -17.46 10.09 -4.24
N ASP A 179 -18.55 9.51 -4.76
CA ASP A 179 -18.50 8.56 -5.88
C ASP A 179 -17.88 9.19 -7.14
N VAL A 180 -18.20 10.45 -7.43
CA VAL A 180 -17.64 11.18 -8.58
C VAL A 180 -16.14 11.44 -8.42
N VAL A 181 -15.67 11.81 -7.23
CA VAL A 181 -14.23 12.04 -6.98
C VAL A 181 -13.42 10.74 -7.10
N VAL A 182 -13.94 9.63 -6.57
CA VAL A 182 -13.30 8.31 -6.69
C VAL A 182 -13.26 7.85 -8.15
N VAL A 183 -14.35 8.03 -8.90
CA VAL A 183 -14.41 7.73 -10.33
C VAL A 183 -13.47 8.62 -11.14
N ILE A 184 -13.36 9.91 -10.81
CA ILE A 184 -12.42 10.84 -11.46
C ILE A 184 -10.97 10.46 -11.18
N LEU A 185 -10.64 10.06 -9.95
CA LEU A 185 -9.29 9.59 -9.60
C LEU A 185 -8.93 8.30 -10.34
N LEU A 186 -9.87 7.34 -10.41
CA LEU A 186 -9.69 6.11 -11.18
C LEU A 186 -9.54 6.39 -12.68
N LEU A 187 -10.36 7.29 -13.24
CA LEU A 187 -10.26 7.71 -14.63
C LEU A 187 -8.94 8.45 -14.91
N ALA A 188 -8.50 9.34 -14.02
CA ALA A 188 -7.24 10.06 -14.16
C ALA A 188 -6.04 9.09 -14.11
N ALA A 189 -6.06 8.13 -13.19
CA ALA A 189 -5.06 7.07 -13.10
C ALA A 189 -5.06 6.19 -14.36
N CYS A 190 -6.24 5.82 -14.87
CA CYS A 190 -6.38 5.02 -16.09
C CYS A 190 -5.92 5.80 -17.34
N VAL A 191 -6.28 7.07 -17.47
CA VAL A 191 -5.85 7.96 -18.57
C VAL A 191 -4.35 8.19 -18.53
N TRP A 192 -3.76 8.39 -17.36
CA TRP A 192 -2.32 8.53 -17.19
C TRP A 192 -1.58 7.23 -17.52
N TYR A 193 -2.12 6.08 -17.11
CA TYR A 193 -1.59 4.76 -17.45
C TYR A 193 -1.66 4.47 -18.95
N VAL A 194 -2.77 4.81 -19.61
CA VAL A 194 -2.93 4.65 -21.07
C VAL A 194 -2.01 5.63 -21.82
N ARG A 195 -1.88 6.88 -21.36
CA ARG A 195 -0.97 7.87 -21.98
C ARG A 195 0.50 7.52 -21.82
N SER A 196 0.90 6.94 -20.68
CA SER A 196 2.27 6.48 -20.46
C SER A 196 2.60 5.19 -21.22
N ARG A 197 1.59 4.41 -21.61
CA ARG A 197 1.74 3.20 -22.43
C ARG A 197 1.51 3.40 -23.92
N LEU A 198 1.04 4.57 -24.35
CA LEU A 198 0.99 4.92 -25.76
C LEU A 198 2.42 5.20 -26.24
N PRO A 199 2.97 4.40 -27.18
CA PRO A 199 4.27 4.69 -27.75
C PRO A 199 4.18 6.06 -28.41
N GLY A 200 4.98 7.00 -27.91
CA GLY A 200 5.04 8.36 -28.45
C GLY A 200 5.14 8.27 -29.97
N ARG A 201 4.16 8.84 -30.67
CA ARG A 201 4.20 9.06 -32.11
C ARG A 201 5.52 9.78 -32.35
N ARG A 202 6.55 9.04 -32.79
CA ARG A 202 7.81 9.60 -33.26
C ARG A 202 7.42 10.65 -34.29
N ARG A 203 7.67 11.93 -33.98
CA ARG A 203 7.66 12.98 -35.00
C ARG A 203 8.59 12.48 -36.09
N PRO A 204 8.13 12.24 -37.33
CA PRO A 204 9.07 12.04 -38.41
C PRO A 204 9.87 13.35 -38.51
N ALA A 205 11.18 13.23 -38.29
CA ALA A 205 12.13 14.24 -38.68
C ALA A 205 11.92 14.48 -40.18
N GLN A 206 11.52 15.70 -40.55
CA GLN A 206 11.74 16.17 -41.91
C GLN A 206 13.07 16.92 -41.89
N GLU A 207 14.12 16.15 -42.12
CA GLU A 207 15.39 16.61 -42.70
C GLU A 207 15.15 17.00 -44.16
N GLU A 208 15.61 18.21 -44.49
CA GLU A 208 16.28 18.62 -45.73
C GLU A 208 15.81 18.04 -47.08
N ARG A 209 15.26 18.92 -47.92
CA ARG A 209 15.74 19.21 -49.29
C ARG A 209 15.13 20.49 -49.84
#